data_AF-A0A7S2NZ46-F1
#
_entry.id   AF-A0A7S2NZ46-F1
#
_cell.length_a   1.000
_cell.length_b   1.000
_cell.length_c   1.000
_cell.angle_alpha   90.00
_cell.angle_beta   90.00
_cell.angle_gamma   90.00
#
_symmetry.space_group_name_H-M   'P 1'
#
loop_
_entity.id
_entity.type
_entity.pdbx_description
1 polymer ?
#
loop_
_entity_poly.entity_id
_entity_poly.type
_entity_poly.pdbx_seq_one_letter_code
_entity_poly.pdbx_strand_id
1 'polypeptide(L)'
;EAIASPPDDDVRAAFLKLGWKNVDPEAEEDYVARLRVVSAALGGSGEAAEVVDAAPQVLYYSVEHLEGCTEALRENLGAERAAEVIRKNPAALTIPKADVEEQHANIASL
;
A
#
# COMPACT_ATOMS: atom_id res chain seq x y z
N GLU A 1 -10.89 9.61 12.49
CA GLU A 1 -11.29 8.23 12.83
C GLU A 1 -10.12 7.31 12.55
N ALA A 2 -9.79 6.39 13.48
CA ALA A 2 -8.74 5.41 13.24
C ALA A 2 -9.31 4.34 12.31
N ILE A 3 -8.80 4.27 11.08
CA ILE A 3 -9.14 3.20 10.14
C ILE A 3 -8.59 1.92 10.76
N ALA A 4 -9.46 1.03 11.22
CA ALA A 4 -9.04 -0.23 11.81
C ALA A 4 -8.26 -1.03 10.76
N SER A 5 -7.03 -1.43 11.08
CA SER A 5 -6.27 -2.33 10.21
C SER A 5 -7.11 -3.58 9.95
N PRO A 6 -7.22 -4.04 8.69
CA PRO A 6 -7.99 -5.23 8.38
C PRO A 6 -7.41 -6.44 9.13
N PRO A 7 -8.26 -7.38 9.54
CA PRO A 7 -7.80 -8.58 10.23
C PRO A 7 -6.84 -9.38 9.33
N ASP A 8 -5.91 -10.06 9.97
CA ASP A 8 -4.79 -10.74 9.32
C ASP A 8 -5.24 -11.79 8.27
N ASP A 9 -6.30 -12.54 8.59
CA ASP A 9 -6.91 -13.53 7.69
C ASP A 9 -7.44 -12.89 6.39
N ASP A 10 -7.98 -11.68 6.44
CA ASP A 10 -8.50 -10.98 5.25
C ASP A 10 -7.37 -10.51 4.32
N VAL A 11 -6.23 -10.09 4.88
CA VAL A 11 -5.06 -9.68 4.09
C VAL A 11 -4.41 -10.90 3.45
N ARG A 12 -4.27 -12.01 4.19
CA ARG A 12 -3.71 -13.25 3.64
C ARG A 12 -4.61 -13.84 2.56
N ALA A 13 -5.93 -13.84 2.75
CA ALA A 13 -6.88 -14.27 1.73
C ALA A 13 -6.81 -13.38 0.47
N ALA A 14 -6.61 -12.07 0.64
CA ALA A 14 -6.40 -11.15 -0.48
C ALA A 14 -5.07 -11.43 -1.21
N PHE A 15 -3.98 -11.68 -0.48
CA PHE A 15 -2.70 -12.07 -1.06
C PHE A 15 -2.80 -13.36 -1.87
N LEU A 16 -3.46 -14.40 -1.34
CA LEU A 16 -3.63 -15.67 -2.04
C LEU A 16 -4.43 -15.52 -3.36
N LYS A 17 -5.36 -14.55 -3.43
CA LYS A 17 -6.12 -14.24 -4.64
C LYS A 17 -5.26 -13.61 -5.74
N LEU A 18 -4.15 -12.94 -5.40
CA LEU A 18 -3.19 -12.40 -6.37
C LEU A 18 -2.49 -13.51 -7.19
N GLY A 19 -2.62 -14.78 -6.78
CA GLY A 19 -2.10 -15.91 -7.53
C GLY A 19 -0.60 -16.11 -7.39
N TRP A 20 0.03 -15.47 -6.39
CA TRP A 20 1.44 -15.67 -6.04
C TRP A 20 1.59 -17.04 -5.38
N LYS A 21 1.78 -18.06 -6.21
CA LYS A 21 1.92 -19.46 -5.81
C LYS A 21 3.40 -19.82 -5.68
N ASN A 22 3.69 -20.75 -4.77
CA ASN A 22 5.04 -21.26 -4.51
C ASN A 22 6.02 -20.21 -3.98
N VAL A 23 5.53 -19.27 -3.19
CA VAL A 23 6.38 -18.38 -2.40
C VAL A 23 6.79 -19.14 -1.14
N ASP A 24 8.07 -19.12 -0.79
CA ASP A 24 8.53 -19.69 0.47
C ASP A 24 7.85 -18.99 1.66
N PRO A 25 7.56 -19.69 2.77
CA PRO A 25 6.74 -19.15 3.87
C PRO A 25 7.24 -17.81 4.42
N GLU A 26 8.55 -17.64 4.57
CA GLU A 26 9.15 -16.39 5.06
C GLU A 26 8.91 -15.23 4.09
N ALA A 27 9.03 -15.47 2.78
CA ALA A 27 8.75 -14.47 1.76
C ALA A 27 7.25 -14.16 1.66
N GLU A 28 6.38 -15.15 1.85
CA GLU A 28 4.94 -14.94 1.93
C GLU A 28 4.58 -14.00 3.09
N GLU A 29 5.12 -14.24 4.29
CA GLU A 29 4.88 -13.36 5.45
C GLU A 29 5.35 -11.92 5.19
N ASP A 30 6.48 -11.76 4.52
CA ASP A 30 7.02 -10.49 4.08
C ASP A 30 6.07 -9.75 3.13
N TYR A 31 5.55 -10.44 2.11
CA TYR A 31 4.60 -9.86 1.15
C TYR A 31 3.23 -9.57 1.78
N VAL A 32 2.75 -10.43 2.68
CA VAL A 32 1.52 -10.20 3.43
C VAL A 32 1.67 -8.98 4.34
N ALA A 33 2.83 -8.79 4.98
CA ALA A 33 3.10 -7.59 5.78
C ALA A 33 3.08 -6.32 4.92
N ARG A 34 3.69 -6.35 3.73
CA ARG A 34 3.64 -5.23 2.77
C ARG A 34 2.22 -4.94 2.29
N LEU A 35 1.44 -5.98 1.96
CA LEU A 35 0.04 -5.85 1.58
C LEU A 35 -0.81 -5.28 2.73
N ARG A 36 -0.49 -5.61 3.99
CA ARG A 36 -1.17 -5.06 5.16
C ARG A 36 -1.01 -3.54 5.25
N VAL A 37 0.18 -3.01 4.97
CA VAL A 37 0.42 -1.56 4.94
C VAL A 37 -0.44 -0.89 3.88
N VAL A 38 -0.45 -1.43 2.66
CA VAL A 38 -1.27 -0.90 1.55
C VAL A 38 -2.76 -0.97 1.90
N SER A 39 -3.19 -2.07 2.53
CA SER A 39 -4.57 -2.26 2.98
C SER A 39 -4.98 -1.22 4.03
N ALA A 40 -4.10 -0.90 4.97
CA ALA A 40 -4.35 0.15 5.97
C ALA A 40 -4.41 1.55 5.35
N ALA A 41 -3.65 1.80 4.28
CA ALA A 41 -3.66 3.06 3.55
C ALA A 41 -4.94 3.26 2.73
N LEU A 42 -5.50 2.18 2.18
CA LEU A 42 -6.71 2.20 1.35
C LEU A 42 -8.00 1.96 2.14
N GLY A 43 -7.91 1.42 3.36
CA GLY A 43 -9.05 1.11 4.21
C GLY A 43 -9.66 -0.27 3.97
N GLY A 44 -8.96 -1.16 3.26
CA GLY A 44 -9.41 -2.53 3.02
C GLY A 44 -8.42 -3.37 2.22
N SER A 45 -8.41 -4.68 2.49
CA SER A 45 -7.55 -5.65 1.80
C SER A 45 -7.98 -5.92 0.35
N GLY A 46 -9.26 -5.77 0.03
CA GLY A 46 -9.77 -5.90 -1.34
C GLY A 46 -9.18 -4.85 -2.28
N GLU A 47 -9.29 -3.57 -1.92
CA GLU A 47 -8.74 -2.47 -2.71
C GLU A 47 -7.21 -2.54 -2.81
N ALA A 48 -6.54 -2.95 -1.74
CA ALA A 48 -5.09 -3.16 -1.77
C ALA A 48 -4.68 -4.28 -2.71
N ALA A 49 -5.44 -5.38 -2.77
CA ALA A 49 -5.18 -6.43 -3.75
C ALA A 49 -5.36 -5.92 -5.18
N GLU A 50 -6.39 -5.13 -5.48
CA GLU A 50 -6.57 -4.53 -6.81
C GLU A 50 -5.40 -3.60 -7.20
N VAL A 51 -4.94 -2.78 -6.26
CA VAL A 51 -3.78 -1.89 -6.46
C VAL A 51 -2.50 -2.69 -6.69
N VAL A 52 -2.28 -3.74 -5.91
CA VAL A 52 -1.09 -4.61 -6.05
C VAL A 52 -1.15 -5.47 -7.31
N ASP A 53 -2.33 -5.92 -7.72
CA ASP A 53 -2.50 -6.65 -8.99
C ASP A 53 -2.16 -5.75 -10.19
N ALA A 54 -2.59 -4.48 -10.15
CA ALA A 54 -2.25 -3.48 -11.15
C ALA A 54 -0.77 -3.03 -11.11
N ALA A 55 -0.16 -3.05 -9.93
CA ALA A 55 1.23 -2.63 -9.71
C ALA A 55 2.00 -3.56 -8.76
N PRO A 56 2.37 -4.78 -9.24
CA PRO A 56 3.05 -5.78 -8.41
C PRO A 56 4.36 -5.29 -7.81
N GLN A 57 5.03 -4.34 -8.48
CA GLN A 57 6.30 -3.77 -8.03
C GLN A 57 6.21 -3.05 -6.67
N VAL A 58 5.01 -2.64 -6.23
CA VAL A 58 4.80 -2.05 -4.91
C VAL A 58 5.25 -3.01 -3.81
N LEU A 59 5.03 -4.32 -3.99
CA LEU A 59 5.45 -5.34 -3.03
C LEU A 59 6.96 -5.60 -3.02
N TYR A 60 7.76 -4.98 -3.89
CA TYR A 60 9.21 -5.08 -3.84
C TYR A 60 9.85 -4.08 -2.86
N TYR A 61 9.08 -3.12 -2.37
CA TYR A 61 9.53 -2.16 -1.37
C TYR A 61 9.35 -2.71 0.03
N SER A 62 10.23 -2.28 0.95
CA SER A 62 10.15 -2.69 2.36
C SER A 62 8.89 -2.15 3.03
N VAL A 63 8.47 -2.82 4.11
CA VAL A 63 7.38 -2.34 4.97
C VAL A 63 7.64 -0.90 5.42
N GLU A 64 8.86 -0.61 5.91
CA GLU A 64 9.26 0.74 6.36
C GLU A 64 9.10 1.80 5.26
N HIS A 65 9.45 1.47 4.02
CA HIS A 65 9.28 2.39 2.89
C HIS A 65 7.79 2.67 2.62
N LEU A 66 6.98 1.62 2.56
CA LEU A 66 5.54 1.73 2.30
C LEU A 66 4.85 2.49 3.43
N GLU A 67 5.22 2.23 4.69
CA GLU A 67 4.71 2.95 5.85
C GLU A 67 5.08 4.43 5.79
N GLY A 68 6.35 4.75 5.56
CA GLY A 68 6.81 6.14 5.47
C GLY A 68 6.15 6.92 4.32
N CYS A 69 5.99 6.28 3.16
CA CYS A 69 5.31 6.87 2.01
C CYS A 69 3.82 7.10 2.28
N THR A 70 3.11 6.08 2.76
CA THR A 70 1.67 6.16 3.04
C THR A 70 1.36 7.13 4.17
N GLU A 71 2.19 7.18 5.21
CA GLU A 71 2.10 8.17 6.28
C GLU A 71 2.26 9.59 5.73
N ALA A 72 3.33 9.86 4.97
CA ALA A 72 3.56 11.19 4.40
C ALA A 72 2.46 11.64 3.46
N LEU A 73 1.92 10.75 2.62
CA LEU A 73 0.77 11.05 1.77
C LEU A 73 -0.45 11.42 2.62
N ARG A 74 -0.72 10.66 3.70
CA ARG A 74 -1.84 10.92 4.61
C ARG A 74 -1.68 12.21 5.39
N GLU A 75 -0.48 12.53 5.87
CA GLU A 75 -0.20 13.76 6.62
C GLU A 75 -0.33 15.00 5.73
N ASN A 76 0.16 14.95 4.49
CA ASN A 76 0.17 16.11 3.59
C ASN A 76 -1.15 16.31 2.83
N LEU A 77 -1.85 15.22 2.46
CA LEU A 77 -3.05 15.29 1.62
C LEU A 77 -4.35 14.98 2.38
N GLY A 78 -4.25 14.36 3.56
CA GLY A 78 -5.39 13.75 4.26
C GLY A 78 -5.66 12.32 3.78
N ALA A 79 -6.31 11.52 4.64
CA ALA A 79 -6.49 10.08 4.41
C ALA A 79 -7.28 9.76 3.13
N GLU A 80 -8.38 10.47 2.88
CA GLU A 80 -9.22 10.23 1.70
C GLU A 80 -8.49 10.55 0.39
N ARG A 81 -7.78 11.69 0.36
CA ARG A 81 -7.02 12.11 -0.82
C ARG A 81 -5.82 11.20 -1.07
N ALA A 82 -5.10 10.82 -0.02
CA ALA A 82 -4.00 9.87 -0.12
C ALA A 82 -4.46 8.53 -0.72
N ALA A 83 -5.58 7.99 -0.22
CA ALA A 83 -6.15 6.76 -0.77
C ALA A 83 -6.57 6.92 -2.24
N GLU A 84 -7.17 8.05 -2.63
CA GLU A 84 -7.50 8.32 -4.03
C GLU A 84 -6.24 8.34 -4.93
N VAL A 85 -5.17 8.98 -4.48
CA VAL A 85 -3.89 9.05 -5.21
C VAL A 85 -3.30 7.65 -5.39
N ILE A 86 -3.29 6.82 -4.34
CA ILE A 86 -2.78 5.46 -4.40
C ILE A 86 -3.62 4.60 -5.37
N ARG A 87 -4.95 4.74 -5.37
CA ARG A 87 -5.83 4.01 -6.30
C ARG A 87 -5.59 4.40 -7.76
N LYS A 88 -5.47 5.71 -8.03
CA LYS A 88 -5.28 6.22 -9.39
C LYS A 88 -3.88 5.96 -9.91
N ASN A 89 -2.90 6.08 -9.03
CA ASN A 89 -1.50 5.92 -9.34
C ASN A 89 -0.78 5.09 -8.26
N PRO A 90 -0.87 3.75 -8.33
CA PRO A 90 -0.18 2.85 -7.41
C PRO A 90 1.33 3.09 -7.31
N ALA A 91 1.95 3.62 -8.37
CA ALA A 91 3.39 3.95 -8.37
C ALA A 91 3.74 5.09 -7.40
N ALA A 92 2.77 5.85 -6.90
CA ALA A 92 2.99 6.81 -5.82
C ALA A 92 3.60 6.14 -4.57
N LEU A 93 3.30 4.85 -4.33
CA LEU A 93 3.85 4.07 -3.21
C LEU A 93 5.34 3.72 -3.34
N THR A 94 5.95 3.99 -4.51
CA THR A 94 7.39 3.76 -4.72
C THR A 94 8.22 5.02 -4.47
N ILE A 95 7.56 6.13 -4.09
CA ILE A 95 8.20 7.42 -3.86
C ILE A 95 8.65 7.47 -2.39
N PRO A 96 9.94 7.76 -2.11
CA PRO A 96 10.43 7.89 -0.75
C PRO A 96 9.68 8.96 0.05
N LYS A 97 9.56 8.76 1.37
CA LYS A 97 8.91 9.71 2.30
C LYS A 97 9.34 11.16 2.06
N ALA A 98 10.64 11.43 1.96
CA ALA A 98 11.17 12.79 1.78
C ALA A 98 10.68 13.45 0.46
N ASP A 99 10.65 12.70 -0.64
CA ASP A 99 10.15 13.19 -1.92
C ASP A 99 8.63 13.40 -1.89
N VAL A 100 7.89 12.58 -1.15
CA VAL A 100 6.45 12.80 -0.91
C VAL A 100 6.24 14.10 -0.14
N GLU A 101 6.98 14.33 0.94
CA GLU A 101 6.88 15.56 1.74
C GLU A 101 7.16 16.79 0.88
N GLU A 102 8.17 16.74 0.01
CA GLU A 102 8.55 17.85 -0.87
C GLU A 102 7.57 18.06 -2.05
N GLN A 103 7.05 16.98 -2.64
CA GLN A 103 6.35 17.02 -3.94
C GLN A 103 4.91 16.47 -3.91
N HIS A 104 4.29 16.33 -2.73
CA HIS A 104 2.94 15.78 -2.57
C HIS A 104 1.89 16.40 -3.50
N ALA A 105 1.97 17.71 -3.79
CA ALA A 105 1.05 18.38 -4.70
C ALA A 105 1.16 17.89 -6.16
N ASN A 106 2.39 17.61 -6.62
CA ASN A 106 2.63 17.05 -7.96
C ASN A 106 2.15 15.59 -8.01
N ILE A 107 2.48 14.80 -6.98
CA ILE A 107 2.07 13.40 -6.86
C ILE A 107 0.54 13.29 -6.86
N ALA A 108 -0.15 14.21 -6.18
CA ALA A 108 -1.61 14.25 -6.11
C ALA A 108 -2.30 14.68 -7.42
N SER A 109 -1.54 15.16 -8.40
CA SER A 109 -2.02 15.63 -9.70
C SER A 109 -1.77 14.64 -10.84
N LEU A 110 -1.05 13.54 -10.56
CA LEU A 110 -0.84 12.41 -11.48
C LEU A 110 -2.11 11.56 -11.60
#